data_AF-A0A961HEW8-F1
#
_entry.id   AF-A0A961HEW8-F1
#
_cell.length_a   1.000
_cell.length_b   1.000
_cell.length_c   1.000
_cell.angle_alpha   90.00
_cell.angle_beta   90.00
_cell.angle_gamma   90.00
#
_symmetry.space_group_name_H-M   'P 1'
#
loop_
_entity.id
_entity.type
_entity.pdbx_description
1 polymer ?
#
loop_
_entity_poly.entity_id
_entity_poly.type
_entity_poly.pdbx_seq_one_letter_code
_entity_poly.pdbx_strand_id
1 'polypeptide(L)'
;GAAGITLAALTGPWLLRVGFGEQYRASGALLAWLTAGAVVIAVLTITGAAAVAAALHRAYSLGWVCATVAAAALLLLPLALETRTVVALVCGPLVGIAVHLAALRERG
;
A
#
# COMPACT_ATOMS: atom_id res chain seq x y z
N GLY A 1 3.80 12.08 -2.21
CA GLY A 1 4.24 10.74 -2.65
C GLY A 1 5.74 10.73 -2.94
N ALA A 2 6.15 11.19 -4.13
CA ALA A 2 7.54 11.08 -4.62
C ALA A 2 8.60 11.60 -3.63
N ALA A 3 8.42 12.79 -3.05
CA ALA A 3 9.37 13.33 -2.08
C ALA A 3 9.58 12.40 -0.86
N GLY A 4 8.52 11.81 -0.33
CA GLY A 4 8.60 10.84 0.78
C GLY A 4 9.30 9.55 0.39
N ILE A 5 9.05 9.05 -0.83
CA ILE A 5 9.73 7.86 -1.38
C ILE A 5 11.23 8.12 -1.51
N THR A 6 11.60 9.28 -2.08
CA THR A 6 13.01 9.67 -2.25
C THR A 6 13.68 9.85 -0.89
N LEU A 7 13.02 10.51 0.06
CA LEU A 7 13.55 10.67 1.42
C LEU A 7 13.75 9.30 2.08
N ALA A 8 12.77 8.39 1.98
CA ALA A 8 12.89 7.04 2.53
C ALA A 8 14.07 6.25 1.93
N ALA A 9 14.34 6.40 0.63
CA ALA A 9 15.49 5.75 0.01
C ALA A 9 16.83 6.27 0.54
N LEU A 10 16.94 7.59 0.72
CA LEU A 10 18.21 8.24 1.08
C LEU A 10 18.50 8.17 2.58
N THR A 11 17.49 8.41 3.42
CA THR A 11 17.67 8.52 4.87
C THR A 11 17.24 7.28 5.62
N GLY A 12 16.39 6.43 5.04
CA GLY A 12 15.81 5.26 5.69
C GLY A 12 16.83 4.26 6.23
N PRO A 13 17.85 3.82 5.46
CA PRO A 13 18.83 2.86 5.97
C PRO A 13 19.64 3.40 7.14
N TRP A 14 19.99 4.69 7.09
CA TRP A 14 20.68 5.37 8.21
C TRP A 14 19.78 5.45 9.43
N LEU A 15 18.52 5.88 9.26
CA LEU A 15 17.55 6.00 10.34
C LEU A 15 17.32 4.68 11.05
N LEU A 16 17.23 3.59 10.29
CA LEU A 16 17.04 2.26 10.85
C LEU A 16 18.26 1.77 11.65
N ARG A 17 19.48 2.05 11.19
CA ARG A 17 20.68 1.68 11.95
C ARG A 17 20.82 2.49 13.23
N VAL A 18 20.48 3.78 13.19
CA VAL A 18 20.48 4.64 14.39
C VAL A 18 19.40 4.20 15.39
N GLY A 19 18.20 3.87 14.92
CA GLY A 19 17.07 3.51 15.79
C GLY A 19 17.07 2.06 16.29
N PHE A 20 17.56 1.12 15.47
CA PHE A 20 17.45 -0.33 15.72
C PHE A 20 18.80 -1.05 15.76
N GLY A 21 19.91 -0.35 15.55
CA GLY A 21 21.27 -0.90 15.59
C GLY A 21 21.83 -1.28 14.21
N GLU A 22 23.17 -1.39 14.14
CA GLU A 22 23.91 -1.63 12.90
C GLU A 22 23.62 -2.99 12.23
N GLN A 23 23.05 -3.95 12.97
CA GLN A 23 22.62 -5.22 12.39
C GLN A 23 21.34 -5.10 11.53
N TYR A 24 20.55 -4.02 11.69
CA TYR A 24 19.32 -3.84 10.95
C TYR A 24 19.60 -3.32 9.53
N ARG A 25 19.82 -4.26 8.61
CA ARG A 25 20.17 -3.96 7.21
C ARG A 25 18.93 -4.05 6.31
N ALA A 26 18.35 -2.90 6.02
CA ALA A 26 17.35 -2.73 4.96
C ALA A 26 17.91 -1.83 3.86
N SER A 27 17.70 -2.19 2.59
CA SER A 27 18.16 -1.39 1.47
C SER A 27 17.32 -0.12 1.32
N GLY A 28 17.92 0.97 0.83
CA GLY A 28 17.18 2.20 0.53
C GLY A 28 16.08 1.95 -0.51
N ALA A 29 16.34 1.10 -1.50
CA ALA A 29 15.36 0.70 -2.50
C ALA A 29 14.14 0.02 -1.87
N LEU A 30 14.33 -0.90 -0.92
CA LEU A 30 13.23 -1.55 -0.20
C LEU A 30 12.38 -0.51 0.52
N LEU A 31 13.00 0.43 1.26
CA LEU A 31 12.27 1.44 2.03
C LEU A 31 11.51 2.42 1.12
N ALA A 32 12.07 2.78 -0.03
CA ALA A 32 11.36 3.54 -1.05
C ALA A 32 10.10 2.81 -1.52
N TRP A 33 10.20 1.53 -1.84
CA TRP A 33 9.07 0.73 -2.31
C TRP A 33 8.02 0.48 -1.23
N LEU A 34 8.42 0.25 0.02
CA LEU A 34 7.48 0.16 1.15
C LEU A 34 6.75 1.50 1.35
N THR A 35 7.45 2.62 1.20
CA THR A 35 6.83 3.96 1.24
C THR A 35 5.88 4.19 0.08
N ALA A 36 6.23 3.71 -1.12
CA ALA A 36 5.31 3.73 -2.26
C ALA A 36 4.04 2.93 -1.96
N GLY A 37 4.16 1.74 -1.37
CA GLY A 37 3.01 0.94 -0.90
C GLY A 37 2.14 1.69 0.11
N ALA A 38 2.75 2.39 1.08
CA ALA A 38 2.01 3.24 2.02
C ALA A 38 1.24 4.37 1.33
N VAL A 39 1.79 4.95 0.26
CA VAL A 39 1.07 5.94 -0.57
C VAL A 39 -0.15 5.30 -1.24
N VAL A 40 -0.04 4.07 -1.77
CA VAL A 40 -1.20 3.38 -2.36
C VAL A 40 -2.28 3.09 -1.30
N ILE A 41 -1.89 2.64 -0.10
CA ILE A 41 -2.82 2.47 1.03
C ILE A 41 -3.51 3.80 1.38
N ALA A 42 -2.78 4.92 1.40
CA ALA A 42 -3.39 6.22 1.65
C ALA A 42 -4.46 6.57 0.60
N VAL A 43 -4.21 6.24 -0.69
CA VAL A 43 -5.21 6.41 -1.76
C VAL A 43 -6.41 5.47 -1.56
N LEU A 44 -6.19 4.22 -1.15
CA LEU A 44 -7.28 3.30 -0.80
C LEU A 44 -8.14 3.88 0.33
N THR A 45 -7.53 4.46 1.37
CA THR A 45 -8.23 5.12 2.47
C THR A 45 -9.04 6.33 1.99
N ILE A 46 -8.45 7.18 1.14
CA ILE A 46 -9.14 8.36 0.58
C ILE A 46 -10.34 7.95 -0.27
N THR A 47 -10.16 6.98 -1.17
CA THR A 47 -11.26 6.48 -2.01
C THR A 47 -12.34 5.77 -1.19
N GLY A 48 -11.97 5.09 -0.11
CA GLY A 48 -12.90 4.51 0.85
C GLY A 48 -13.71 5.58 1.60
N ALA A 49 -13.06 6.64 2.08
CA ALA A 49 -13.74 7.77 2.71
C ALA A 49 -14.73 8.45 1.74
N ALA A 50 -14.36 8.59 0.46
CA ALA A 50 -15.26 9.09 -0.57
C ALA A 50 -16.49 8.17 -0.77
N ALA A 51 -16.30 6.85 -0.80
CA ALA A 51 -17.40 5.89 -0.88
C ALA A 51 -18.34 5.99 0.34
N VAL A 52 -17.80 6.15 1.55
CA VAL A 52 -18.60 6.38 2.77
C VAL A 52 -19.38 7.68 2.69
N ALA A 53 -18.75 8.78 2.23
CA ALA A 53 -19.41 10.07 2.06
C ALA A 53 -20.55 10.02 1.02
N ALA A 54 -20.44 9.16 0.01
CA ALA A 54 -21.50 8.89 -0.97
C ALA A 54 -22.56 7.87 -0.49
N ALA A 55 -22.54 7.47 0.80
CA ALA A 55 -23.38 6.43 1.38
C ALA A 55 -23.25 5.04 0.72
N LEU A 56 -22.12 4.77 0.06
CA LEU A 56 -21.82 3.49 -0.60
C LEU A 56 -21.06 2.55 0.35
N HIS A 57 -21.63 2.25 1.53
CA HIS A 57 -20.95 1.44 2.56
C HIS A 57 -20.59 0.02 2.08
N ARG A 58 -21.41 -0.56 1.18
CA ARG A 58 -21.09 -1.86 0.57
C ARG A 58 -19.85 -1.78 -0.31
N ALA A 59 -19.70 -0.72 -1.11
CA ALA A 59 -18.53 -0.51 -1.93
C ALA A 59 -17.28 -0.27 -1.09
N TYR A 60 -17.39 0.52 -0.02
CA TYR A 60 -16.31 0.69 0.98
C TYR A 60 -15.81 -0.66 1.53
N SER A 61 -16.72 -1.49 2.05
CA SER A 61 -16.34 -2.78 2.63
C SER A 61 -15.78 -3.75 1.58
N LEU A 62 -16.39 -3.81 0.39
CA LEU A 62 -15.91 -4.64 -0.71
C LEU A 62 -14.51 -4.23 -1.17
N GLY A 63 -14.24 -2.93 -1.30
CA GLY A 63 -12.92 -2.46 -1.70
C GLY A 63 -11.82 -2.88 -0.72
N TRP A 64 -12.06 -2.73 0.59
CA TRP A 64 -11.12 -3.20 1.61
C TRP A 64 -10.94 -4.72 1.60
N VAL A 65 -12.03 -5.49 1.52
CA VAL A 65 -11.96 -6.97 1.48
C VAL A 65 -11.19 -7.43 0.24
N CYS A 66 -11.51 -6.90 -0.94
CA CYS A 66 -10.81 -7.24 -2.18
C CYS A 66 -9.31 -6.89 -2.12
N ALA A 67 -8.97 -5.71 -1.57
CA ALA A 67 -7.58 -5.32 -1.38
C ALA A 67 -6.82 -6.28 -0.45
N THR A 68 -7.42 -6.65 0.68
CA THR A 68 -6.83 -7.58 1.65
C THR A 68 -6.65 -8.97 1.06
N VAL A 69 -7.67 -9.50 0.37
CA VAL A 69 -7.59 -10.83 -0.28
C VAL A 69 -6.52 -10.84 -1.36
N ALA A 70 -6.45 -9.80 -2.20
CA ALA A 70 -5.43 -9.68 -3.22
C ALA A 70 -4.02 -9.59 -2.62
N ALA A 71 -3.82 -8.77 -1.58
CA ALA A 71 -2.55 -8.67 -0.88
C ALA A 71 -2.14 -10.01 -0.23
N ALA A 72 -3.07 -10.70 0.44
CA ALA A 72 -2.83 -12.00 1.05
C ALA A 72 -2.42 -13.04 0.00
N ALA A 73 -3.13 -13.10 -1.14
CA ALA A 73 -2.79 -14.00 -2.23
C ALA A 73 -1.38 -13.72 -2.78
N LEU A 74 -1.01 -12.45 -2.96
CA LEU A 74 0.33 -12.06 -3.41
C LEU A 74 1.42 -12.42 -2.39
N LEU A 75 1.14 -12.35 -1.09
CA LEU A 75 2.07 -12.77 -0.04
C LEU A 75 2.32 -14.29 0.00
N LEU A 76 1.38 -15.09 -0.53
CA LEU A 76 1.54 -16.54 -0.63
C LEU A 76 2.40 -16.98 -1.82
N LEU A 77 2.79 -16.05 -2.70
CA LEU A 77 3.70 -16.37 -3.80
C LEU A 77 5.08 -16.83 -3.28
N PRO A 78 5.72 -17.80 -3.96
CA PRO A 78 7.05 -18.31 -3.60
C PRO A 78 8.16 -17.37 -4.09
N LEU A 79 8.08 -16.09 -3.74
CA LEU A 79 9.09 -15.08 -4.03
C LEU A 79 9.88 -14.76 -2.76
N ALA A 80 11.02 -14.08 -2.93
CA ALA A 80 11.75 -13.51 -1.80
C ALA A 80 10.83 -12.61 -0.95
N LEU A 81 11.01 -12.67 0.37
CA LEU A 81 10.14 -12.00 1.34
C LEU A 81 9.95 -10.51 1.04
N GLU A 82 11.05 -9.81 0.74
CA GLU A 82 11.04 -8.39 0.36
C GLU A 82 10.18 -8.14 -0.87
N THR A 83 10.40 -8.93 -1.93
CA THR A 83 9.69 -8.78 -3.22
C THR A 83 8.19 -9.01 -3.07
N ARG A 84 7.77 -10.11 -2.44
CA ARG A 84 6.33 -10.37 -2.25
C ARG A 84 5.66 -9.33 -1.36
N THR A 85 6.37 -8.83 -0.34
CA THR A 85 5.83 -7.78 0.55
C THR A 85 5.60 -6.49 -0.22
N VAL A 86 6.58 -6.05 -1.01
CA VAL A 86 6.46 -4.86 -1.87
C VAL A 86 5.31 -5.02 -2.87
N VAL A 87 5.28 -6.14 -3.58
CA VAL A 87 4.23 -6.40 -4.59
C VAL A 87 2.85 -6.46 -3.92
N ALA A 88 2.71 -7.11 -2.77
CA ALA A 88 1.43 -7.16 -2.05
C ALA A 88 0.94 -5.77 -1.61
N LEU A 89 1.83 -4.95 -1.05
CA LEU A 89 1.50 -3.60 -0.58
C LEU A 89 1.22 -2.60 -1.70
N VAL A 90 1.86 -2.76 -2.86
CA VAL A 90 1.62 -1.90 -4.02
C VAL A 90 0.39 -2.36 -4.80
N CYS A 91 0.27 -3.64 -5.11
CA CYS A 91 -0.77 -4.14 -6.02
C CYS A 91 -2.08 -4.51 -5.33
N GLY A 92 -2.06 -5.05 -4.11
CA GLY A 92 -3.27 -5.43 -3.39
C GLY A 92 -4.26 -4.27 -3.24
N PRO A 93 -3.83 -3.11 -2.72
CA PRO A 93 -4.70 -1.94 -2.56
C PRO A 93 -5.28 -1.39 -3.87
N LEU A 94 -4.62 -1.59 -5.02
CA LEU A 94 -5.14 -1.15 -6.32
C LEU A 94 -6.46 -1.82 -6.67
N VAL A 95 -6.66 -3.08 -6.26
CA VAL A 95 -7.92 -3.80 -6.49
C VAL A 95 -9.05 -3.11 -5.72
N GLY A 96 -8.82 -2.75 -4.45
CA GLY A 96 -9.80 -2.04 -3.64
C GLY A 96 -10.11 -0.63 -4.16
N ILE A 97 -9.08 0.10 -4.60
CA ILE A 97 -9.22 1.41 -5.24
C ILE A 97 -10.10 1.28 -6.48
N ALA A 98 -9.88 0.27 -7.33
CA ALA A 98 -10.69 0.05 -8.52
C ALA A 98 -12.17 -0.20 -8.18
N VAL A 99 -12.46 -0.98 -7.13
CA VAL A 99 -13.84 -1.20 -6.64
C VAL A 99 -14.49 0.10 -6.18
N HIS A 100 -13.79 0.91 -5.38
CA HIS A 100 -14.31 2.20 -4.91
C HIS A 100 -14.59 3.15 -6.09
N LEU A 101 -13.64 3.28 -7.01
CA LEU A 101 -13.77 4.18 -8.16
C LEU A 101 -14.86 3.74 -9.13
N ALA A 102 -15.03 2.44 -9.38
CA ALA A 102 -16.13 1.92 -10.20
C ALA A 102 -17.49 2.28 -9.60
N ALA A 103 -17.69 2.02 -8.30
CA ALA A 103 -18.94 2.33 -7.62
C ALA A 103 -19.23 3.85 -7.57
N LEU A 104 -18.20 4.68 -7.41
CA LEU A 104 -18.35 6.14 -7.44
C LEU A 104 -18.72 6.65 -8.84
N ARG A 105 -18.16 6.06 -9.90
CA ARG A 105 -18.48 6.41 -11.29
C ARG A 105 -19.90 6.02 -11.69
N GLU A 106 -20.45 4.94 -11.13
CA GLU A 106 -21.84 4.53 -11.37
C GLU A 106 -22.86 5.43 -10.66
N ARG A 107 -22.42 6.17 -9.63
CA ARG A 107 -23.27 7.06 -8.83
C ARG A 107 -23.33 8.50 -9.32
N GLY A 108 -22.26 8.98 -9.98
CA GLY A 108 -22.14 10.34 -10.53
C GLY A 108 -22.72 10.42 -11.94
#